data_AF-A0A939H9J9-F1
#
_entry.id   AF-A0A939H9J9-F1
#
_cell.length_a   1.000
_cell.length_b   1.000
_cell.length_c   1.000
_cell.angle_alpha   90.00
_cell.angle_beta   90.00
_cell.angle_gamma   90.00
#
_symmetry.space_group_name_H-M   'P 1'
#
loop_
_entity.id
_entity.type
_entity.pdbx_description
1 polymer ?
#
loop_
_entity_poly.entity_id
_entity_poly.type
_entity_poly.pdbx_seq_one_letter_code
_entity_poly.pdbx_strand_id
1 'polypeptide(L)'
;MNRMDFSQAVIRIKVLEKRLLSRARLERMVDAKDMDEVFRILGETEYQQHLSNVARPEDYENILSAELRRVYKLMDELTGEKIITKLLSLKYDYHNLKVLVKERVLGKSLSALYVPYGTEDLTKLKAAMSQEDFSDLDRRIGEALKETVEEYEKSGDPQMIDIVLDRHYYRHLRALADETDIPMFQEFVKNQVDFTNMKTLIRVKKMDKEMKFLEEVLLDGGAIDRDKILYSINDTLDGILDKFRKEDIGKPLTEGLEAFRRTGRLSDFEKIIDNRLMEINEPSRNIVFGPEPLFSYLHAKEAEIKALRIIMISKINKLSPEVIRERLRDLYV
;
A
#
# COMPACT_ATOMS: atom_id res chain seq x y z
N MET A 1 1.06 -23.91 7.01
CA MET A 1 2.33 -23.31 7.50
C MET A 1 2.53 -23.67 8.96
N ASN A 2 3.69 -24.21 9.33
CA ASN A 2 3.98 -24.56 10.74
C ASN A 2 4.49 -23.32 11.50
N ARG A 3 3.74 -22.87 12.50
CA ARG A 3 4.04 -21.65 13.26
C ARG A 3 5.37 -21.71 14.02
N MET A 4 5.84 -22.91 14.36
CA MET A 4 7.11 -23.09 15.10
C MET A 4 8.33 -22.73 14.24
N ASP A 5 8.23 -22.86 12.92
CA ASP A 5 9.32 -22.61 11.97
C ASP A 5 9.74 -21.13 11.95
N PHE A 6 8.85 -20.23 12.42
CA PHE A 6 9.09 -18.78 12.48
C PHE A 6 9.82 -18.32 13.74
N SER A 7 10.04 -19.19 14.74
CA SER A 7 10.57 -18.80 16.05
C SER A 7 11.90 -18.03 15.99
N GLN A 8 12.88 -18.53 15.23
CA GLN A 8 14.17 -17.84 15.02
C GLN A 8 14.01 -16.51 14.29
N ALA A 9 13.14 -16.48 13.27
CA ALA A 9 12.86 -15.28 12.52
C ALA A 9 12.21 -14.20 13.40
N VAL A 10 11.22 -14.57 14.24
CA VAL A 10 10.57 -13.67 15.20
C VAL A 10 11.59 -13.07 16.18
N ILE A 11 12.51 -13.87 16.72
CA ILE A 11 13.58 -13.34 17.61
C ILE A 11 14.40 -12.26 16.90
N ARG A 12 14.80 -12.52 15.65
CA ARG A 12 15.58 -11.56 14.87
C ARG A 12 14.78 -10.31 14.54
N ILE A 13 13.50 -10.45 14.17
CA ILE A 13 12.61 -9.31 13.93
C ILE A 13 12.46 -8.44 15.17
N LYS A 14 12.27 -9.03 16.37
CA LYS A 14 12.18 -8.24 17.62
C LYS A 14 13.43 -7.41 17.93
N VAL A 15 14.60 -7.85 17.46
CA VAL A 15 15.84 -7.04 17.55
C VAL A 15 15.81 -5.90 16.53
N LEU A 16 15.34 -6.16 15.31
CA LEU A 16 15.26 -5.17 14.23
C LEU A 16 14.15 -4.13 14.45
N GLU A 17 13.05 -4.48 15.10
CA GLU A 17 11.99 -3.54 15.49
C GLU A 17 12.55 -2.38 16.32
N LYS A 18 13.55 -2.62 17.17
CA LYS A 18 14.21 -1.57 17.98
C LYS A 18 15.03 -0.59 17.15
N ARG A 19 15.25 -0.88 15.87
CA ARG A 19 16.01 -0.04 14.92
C ARG A 19 15.11 0.75 13.98
N LEU A 20 13.80 0.53 14.05
CA LEU A 20 12.82 1.40 13.40
C LEU A 20 12.99 2.84 13.87
N LEU A 21 12.71 3.79 12.98
CA LEU A 21 12.75 5.21 13.29
C LEU A 21 11.69 5.52 14.34
N SER A 22 12.13 5.98 15.50
CA SER A 22 11.22 6.49 16.53
C SER A 22 10.52 7.77 16.07
N ARG A 23 9.33 8.04 16.62
CA ARG A 23 8.65 9.33 16.45
C ARG A 23 9.55 10.55 16.74
N ALA A 24 10.32 10.51 17.82
CA ALA A 24 11.24 11.61 18.17
C ALA A 24 12.28 11.88 17.08
N ARG A 25 12.75 10.83 16.38
CA ARG A 25 13.69 10.96 15.27
C ARG A 25 13.03 11.54 14.02
N LEU A 26 11.80 11.14 13.71
CA LEU A 26 11.04 11.80 12.64
C LEU A 26 10.81 13.28 12.93
N GLU A 27 10.43 13.64 14.16
CA GLU A 27 10.26 15.05 14.54
C GLU A 27 11.55 15.86 14.34
N ARG A 28 12.73 15.30 14.71
CA ARG A 28 14.02 15.92 14.38
C ARG A 28 14.20 16.15 12.88
N MET A 29 13.79 15.20 12.04
CA MET A 29 13.86 15.34 10.56
C MET A 29 12.83 16.35 10.02
N VAL A 30 11.68 16.48 10.69
CA VAL A 30 10.67 17.48 10.34
C VAL A 30 11.14 18.89 10.67
N ASP A 31 11.86 19.08 11.78
CA ASP A 31 12.44 20.36 12.18
C ASP A 31 13.76 20.71 11.48
N ALA A 32 14.36 19.74 10.77
CA ALA A 32 15.55 19.96 9.97
C ALA A 32 15.36 21.10 8.95
N LYS A 33 16.37 21.95 8.79
CA LYS A 33 16.29 23.14 7.92
C LYS A 33 16.26 22.78 6.42
N ASP A 34 16.95 21.72 6.05
CA ASP A 34 17.18 21.30 4.66
C ASP A 34 17.35 19.77 4.57
N MET A 35 17.46 19.28 3.34
CA MET A 35 17.66 17.86 3.08
C MET A 35 19.01 17.36 3.61
N ASP A 36 20.07 18.17 3.57
CA ASP A 36 21.38 17.76 4.07
C ASP A 36 21.35 17.45 5.57
N GLU A 37 20.57 18.20 6.33
CA GLU A 37 20.31 17.89 7.74
C GLU A 37 19.49 16.61 7.92
N VAL A 38 18.47 16.37 7.12
CA VAL A 38 17.73 15.09 7.13
C VAL A 38 18.66 13.92 6.81
N PHE A 39 19.55 14.06 5.83
CA PHE A 39 20.54 13.04 5.46
C PHE A 39 21.53 12.77 6.59
N ARG A 40 21.99 13.80 7.31
CA ARG A 40 22.84 13.61 8.50
C ARG A 40 22.13 12.79 9.57
N ILE A 41 20.86 13.08 9.86
CA ILE A 41 20.06 12.29 10.81
C ILE A 41 19.87 10.86 10.28
N LEU A 42 19.61 10.70 8.98
CA LEU A 42 19.44 9.39 8.34
C LEU A 42 20.72 8.54 8.37
N GLY A 43 21.89 9.18 8.39
CA GLY A 43 23.20 8.54 8.57
C GLY A 43 23.42 7.94 9.96
N GLU A 44 22.59 8.27 10.96
CA GLU A 44 22.61 7.68 12.31
C GLU A 44 21.70 6.43 12.41
N THR A 45 21.30 5.85 11.28
CA THR A 45 20.24 4.83 11.19
C THR A 45 20.65 3.68 10.27
N GLU A 46 19.78 2.65 10.12
CA GLU A 46 20.03 1.54 9.19
C GLU A 46 20.17 1.97 7.72
N TYR A 47 19.68 3.17 7.38
CA TYR A 47 19.80 3.73 6.03
C TYR A 47 21.23 4.22 5.70
N GLN A 48 22.13 4.32 6.68
CA GLN A 48 23.51 4.77 6.49
C GLN A 48 24.22 4.00 5.37
N GLN A 49 24.01 2.69 5.28
CA GLN A 49 24.62 1.80 4.30
C GLN A 49 24.22 2.09 2.85
N HIS A 50 23.17 2.89 2.64
CA HIS A 50 22.67 3.26 1.32
C HIS A 50 23.03 4.69 0.93
N LEU A 51 23.51 5.50 1.88
CA LEU A 51 23.85 6.90 1.62
C LEU A 51 25.04 7.07 0.66
N SER A 52 26.00 6.14 0.69
CA SER A 52 27.18 6.18 -0.19
C SER A 52 26.84 6.03 -1.68
N ASN A 53 25.64 5.53 -2.00
CA ASN A 53 25.21 5.27 -3.37
C ASN A 53 24.51 6.47 -4.02
N VAL A 54 24.48 7.61 -3.33
CA VAL A 54 23.74 8.79 -3.76
C VAL A 54 24.67 10.00 -3.82
N ALA A 55 24.72 10.63 -4.99
CA ALA A 55 25.55 11.81 -5.23
C ALA A 55 24.88 13.10 -4.74
N ARG A 56 23.54 13.17 -4.75
CA ARG A 56 22.78 14.36 -4.37
C ARG A 56 21.56 14.00 -3.52
N PRO A 57 21.19 14.83 -2.51
CA PRO A 57 20.04 14.55 -1.65
C PRO A 57 18.73 14.28 -2.41
N GLU A 58 18.53 14.88 -3.59
CA GLU A 58 17.34 14.70 -4.43
C GLU A 58 17.18 13.26 -4.96
N ASP A 59 18.26 12.48 -4.98
CA ASP A 59 18.23 11.06 -5.37
C ASP A 59 17.85 10.16 -4.17
N TYR A 60 17.24 10.73 -3.10
CA TYR A 60 16.80 10.01 -1.89
C TYR A 60 15.93 8.79 -2.17
N GLU A 61 15.17 8.79 -3.27
CA GLU A 61 14.33 7.66 -3.63
C GLU A 61 15.17 6.40 -3.84
N ASN A 62 16.43 6.51 -4.31
CA ASN A 62 17.34 5.37 -4.45
C ASN A 62 17.70 4.76 -3.08
N ILE A 63 17.86 5.57 -2.04
CA ILE A 63 18.12 5.10 -0.67
C ILE A 63 16.91 4.34 -0.13
N LEU A 64 15.72 4.95 -0.23
CA LEU A 64 14.47 4.34 0.22
C LEU A 64 14.18 3.03 -0.51
N SER A 65 14.43 3.02 -1.81
CA SER A 65 14.32 1.88 -2.71
C SER A 65 15.28 0.75 -2.39
N ALA A 66 16.53 1.08 -2.07
CA ALA A 66 17.55 0.10 -1.68
C ALA A 66 17.22 -0.54 -0.33
N GLU A 67 16.79 0.26 0.65
CA GLU A 67 16.37 -0.24 1.96
C GLU A 67 15.13 -1.14 1.83
N LEU A 68 14.13 -0.74 1.07
CA LEU A 68 12.94 -1.56 0.85
C LEU A 68 13.31 -2.93 0.28
N ARG A 69 14.15 -2.98 -0.77
CA ARG A 69 14.64 -4.25 -1.34
C ARG A 69 15.39 -5.10 -0.33
N ARG A 70 16.26 -4.47 0.46
CA ARG A 70 17.02 -5.17 1.51
C ARG A 70 16.08 -5.83 2.51
N VAL A 71 15.04 -5.11 2.96
CA VAL A 71 14.09 -5.62 3.96
C VAL A 71 13.24 -6.76 3.39
N TYR A 72 12.74 -6.64 2.15
CA TYR A 72 12.00 -7.71 1.49
C TYR A 72 12.86 -8.97 1.30
N LYS A 73 14.10 -8.81 0.82
CA LYS A 73 15.05 -9.91 0.68
C LYS A 73 15.35 -10.57 2.02
N LEU A 74 15.54 -9.77 3.07
CA LEU A 74 15.74 -10.27 4.42
C LEU A 74 14.54 -11.09 4.90
N MET A 75 13.30 -10.65 4.65
CA MET A 75 12.12 -11.43 5.04
C MET A 75 12.11 -12.80 4.36
N ASP A 76 12.34 -12.85 3.05
CA ASP A 76 12.40 -14.11 2.29
C ASP A 76 13.50 -15.05 2.81
N GLU A 77 14.68 -14.51 3.14
CA GLU A 77 15.80 -15.28 3.71
C GLU A 77 15.51 -15.81 5.11
N LEU A 78 14.71 -15.10 5.91
CA LEU A 78 14.39 -15.50 7.28
C LEU A 78 13.32 -16.58 7.37
N THR A 79 12.35 -16.55 6.46
CA THR A 79 11.20 -17.45 6.50
C THR A 79 11.38 -18.66 5.61
N GLY A 80 12.14 -18.53 4.50
CA GLY A 80 12.10 -19.50 3.40
C GLY A 80 10.75 -19.52 2.67
N GLU A 81 9.79 -18.69 3.08
CA GLU A 81 8.44 -18.59 2.54
C GLU A 81 8.16 -17.17 2.06
N LYS A 82 7.69 -17.04 0.82
CA LYS A 82 7.41 -15.74 0.20
C LYS A 82 6.02 -15.19 0.50
N ILE A 83 5.18 -15.88 1.26
CA ILE A 83 3.78 -15.48 1.42
C ILE A 83 3.65 -14.11 2.10
N ILE A 84 4.50 -13.84 3.10
CA ILE A 84 4.51 -12.56 3.84
C ILE A 84 4.90 -11.41 2.92
N THR A 85 5.97 -11.59 2.14
CA THR A 85 6.44 -10.57 1.20
C THR A 85 5.44 -10.39 0.07
N LYS A 86 4.90 -11.47 -0.50
CA LYS A 86 3.84 -11.44 -1.53
C LYS A 86 2.64 -10.60 -1.11
N LEU A 87 2.12 -10.78 0.11
CA LEU A 87 0.98 -10.01 0.61
C LEU A 87 1.20 -8.50 0.57
N LEU A 88 2.43 -8.02 0.79
CA LEU A 88 2.73 -6.58 0.80
C LEU A 88 3.27 -6.07 -0.55
N SER A 89 3.97 -6.92 -1.32
CA SER A 89 4.56 -6.55 -2.61
C SER A 89 3.58 -6.62 -3.78
N LEU A 90 2.48 -7.37 -3.67
CA LEU A 90 1.54 -7.59 -4.78
C LEU A 90 1.02 -6.28 -5.40
N LYS A 91 0.87 -5.23 -4.59
CA LYS A 91 0.47 -3.89 -5.06
C LYS A 91 1.46 -3.32 -6.08
N TYR A 92 2.75 -3.66 -5.97
CA TYR A 92 3.78 -3.22 -6.91
C TYR A 92 3.70 -4.00 -8.22
N ASP A 93 3.35 -5.29 -8.17
CA ASP A 93 3.07 -6.07 -9.38
C ASP A 93 1.93 -5.45 -10.17
N TYR A 94 0.78 -5.24 -9.54
CA TYR A 94 -0.39 -4.65 -10.23
C TYR A 94 -0.18 -3.20 -10.66
N HIS A 95 0.61 -2.41 -9.91
CA HIS A 95 1.07 -1.10 -10.39
C HIS A 95 1.89 -1.24 -11.68
N ASN A 96 2.84 -2.17 -11.73
CA ASN A 96 3.64 -2.43 -12.92
C ASN A 96 2.79 -2.92 -14.10
N LEU A 97 1.76 -3.75 -13.86
CA LEU A 97 0.79 -4.14 -14.90
C LEU A 97 0.05 -2.92 -15.47
N LYS A 98 -0.40 -2.00 -14.61
CA LYS A 98 -1.04 -0.75 -15.04
C LYS A 98 -0.11 0.09 -15.91
N VAL A 99 1.15 0.24 -15.48
CA VAL A 99 2.17 0.97 -16.24
C VAL A 99 2.42 0.30 -17.58
N LEU A 100 2.51 -1.03 -17.61
CA LEU A 100 2.75 -1.82 -18.82
C LEU A 100 1.64 -1.64 -19.87
N VAL A 101 0.38 -1.78 -19.46
CA VAL A 101 -0.75 -1.60 -20.36
C VAL A 101 -0.81 -0.14 -20.86
N LYS A 102 -0.60 0.84 -19.96
CA LYS A 102 -0.58 2.27 -20.34
C LYS A 102 0.57 2.62 -21.27
N GLU A 103 1.75 2.03 -21.08
CA GLU A 103 2.92 2.18 -21.96
C GLU A 103 2.59 1.71 -23.39
N ARG A 104 1.94 0.55 -23.51
CA ARG A 104 1.47 0.00 -24.79
C ARG A 104 0.43 0.91 -25.45
N VAL A 105 -0.62 1.28 -24.71
CA VAL A 105 -1.74 2.10 -25.21
C VAL A 105 -1.28 3.49 -25.65
N LEU A 106 -0.39 4.12 -24.88
CA LEU A 106 0.10 5.47 -25.18
C LEU A 106 1.23 5.49 -26.22
N GLY A 107 1.81 4.33 -26.56
CA GLY A 107 2.92 4.22 -27.51
C GLY A 107 4.20 4.96 -27.06
N LYS A 108 4.39 5.17 -25.75
CA LYS A 108 5.54 5.89 -25.21
C LYS A 108 6.11 5.19 -23.99
N SER A 109 7.44 5.27 -23.83
CA SER A 109 8.12 4.70 -22.66
C SER A 109 7.63 5.35 -21.37
N LEU A 110 7.23 4.51 -20.42
CA LEU A 110 6.93 4.83 -19.04
C LEU A 110 7.93 4.15 -18.09
N SER A 111 9.15 3.87 -18.58
CA SER A 111 10.20 3.14 -17.85
C SER A 111 10.45 3.68 -16.43
N ALA A 112 10.34 4.99 -16.23
CA ALA A 112 10.54 5.67 -14.96
C ALA A 112 9.42 5.42 -13.92
N LEU A 113 8.27 4.87 -14.33
CA LEU A 113 7.13 4.61 -13.45
C LEU A 113 7.09 3.18 -12.91
N TYR A 114 7.92 2.27 -13.43
CA TYR A 114 7.99 0.90 -12.93
C TYR A 114 8.67 0.86 -11.57
N VAL A 115 8.20 -0.07 -10.73
CA VAL A 115 8.66 -0.26 -9.36
C VAL A 115 9.36 -1.63 -9.25
N PRO A 116 10.65 -1.68 -8.89
CA PRO A 116 11.44 -2.92 -8.93
C PRO A 116 11.25 -3.82 -7.68
N TYR A 117 10.05 -3.82 -7.08
CA TYR A 117 9.72 -4.61 -5.87
C TYR A 117 8.62 -5.64 -6.11
N GLY A 118 8.17 -5.77 -7.36
CA GLY A 118 7.23 -6.81 -7.76
C GLY A 118 7.84 -8.20 -7.64
N THR A 119 6.97 -9.20 -7.58
CA THR A 119 7.33 -10.62 -7.63
C THR A 119 7.58 -11.12 -9.05
N GLU A 120 7.04 -10.42 -10.05
CA GLU A 120 7.21 -10.77 -11.47
C GLU A 120 8.40 -10.05 -12.12
N ASP A 121 9.08 -10.75 -13.03
CA ASP A 121 10.14 -10.17 -13.85
C ASP A 121 9.53 -9.24 -14.91
N LEU A 122 9.88 -7.95 -14.85
CA LEU A 122 9.42 -6.93 -15.80
C LEU A 122 9.75 -7.27 -17.27
N THR A 123 10.88 -7.93 -17.51
CA THR A 123 11.29 -8.36 -18.86
C THR A 123 10.34 -9.42 -19.38
N LYS A 124 9.96 -10.37 -18.52
CA LYS A 124 8.99 -11.42 -18.83
C LYS A 124 7.60 -10.84 -19.09
N LEU A 125 7.15 -9.90 -18.25
CA LEU A 125 5.89 -9.19 -18.44
C LEU A 125 5.84 -8.42 -19.77
N LYS A 126 6.92 -7.73 -20.13
CA LYS A 126 7.02 -7.00 -21.41
C LYS A 126 7.02 -7.93 -22.62
N ALA A 127 7.70 -9.06 -22.53
CA ALA A 127 7.72 -10.07 -23.59
C ALA A 127 6.32 -10.65 -23.82
N ALA A 128 5.65 -11.08 -22.74
CA ALA A 128 4.29 -11.60 -22.76
C ALA A 128 3.28 -10.59 -23.35
N MET A 129 3.36 -9.32 -22.93
CA MET A 129 2.50 -8.25 -23.47
C MET A 129 2.73 -7.97 -24.95
N SER A 130 3.98 -8.12 -25.43
CA SER A 130 4.32 -7.90 -26.84
C SER A 130 3.89 -9.05 -27.74
N GLN A 131 3.88 -10.27 -27.20
CA GLN A 131 3.45 -11.48 -27.91
C GLN A 131 1.96 -11.77 -27.75
N GLU A 132 1.29 -11.07 -26.84
CA GLU A 132 -0.09 -11.38 -26.38
C GLU A 132 -0.26 -12.81 -25.88
N ASP A 133 0.83 -13.38 -25.37
CA ASP A 133 0.86 -14.70 -24.77
C ASP A 133 1.18 -14.57 -23.28
N PHE A 134 0.17 -14.81 -22.45
CA PHE A 134 0.27 -14.72 -21.00
C PHE A 134 0.37 -16.10 -20.33
N SER A 135 0.50 -17.18 -21.11
CA SER A 135 0.49 -18.56 -20.59
C SER A 135 1.65 -18.89 -19.66
N ASP A 136 2.80 -18.24 -19.88
CA ASP A 136 3.99 -18.40 -19.06
C ASP A 136 3.97 -17.58 -17.75
N LEU A 137 2.99 -16.69 -17.55
CA LEU A 137 2.88 -15.87 -16.34
C LEU A 137 2.15 -16.61 -15.20
N ASP A 138 2.21 -16.05 -13.98
CA ASP A 138 1.26 -16.45 -12.94
C ASP A 138 -0.16 -16.34 -13.47
N ARG A 139 -0.98 -17.39 -13.24
CA ARG A 139 -2.31 -17.51 -13.83
C ARG A 139 -3.19 -16.29 -13.53
N ARG A 140 -3.16 -15.75 -12.30
CA ARG A 140 -4.00 -14.60 -11.91
C ARG A 140 -3.51 -13.32 -12.59
N ILE A 141 -2.20 -13.17 -12.79
CA ILE A 141 -1.61 -12.04 -13.50
C ILE A 141 -1.92 -12.11 -15.00
N GLY A 142 -1.80 -13.29 -15.61
CA GLY A 142 -2.13 -13.50 -17.01
C GLY A 142 -3.61 -13.26 -17.31
N GLU A 143 -4.51 -13.76 -16.44
CA GLU A 143 -5.95 -13.47 -16.50
C GLU A 143 -6.24 -11.97 -16.39
N ALA A 144 -5.58 -11.29 -15.44
CA ALA A 144 -5.74 -9.85 -15.25
C ALA A 144 -5.31 -9.04 -16.48
N LEU A 145 -4.16 -9.36 -17.07
CA LEU A 145 -3.67 -8.68 -18.27
C LEU A 145 -4.59 -8.93 -19.48
N LYS A 146 -5.02 -10.18 -19.68
CA LYS A 146 -5.93 -10.55 -20.77
C LYS A 146 -7.25 -9.78 -20.69
N GLU A 147 -7.93 -9.82 -19.54
CA GLU A 147 -9.20 -9.09 -19.37
C GLU A 147 -9.00 -7.58 -19.54
N THR A 148 -7.89 -7.03 -19.04
CA THR A 148 -7.61 -5.59 -19.16
C THR A 148 -7.43 -5.16 -20.63
N VAL A 149 -6.70 -5.95 -21.43
CA VAL A 149 -6.51 -5.66 -22.86
C VAL A 149 -7.86 -5.76 -23.59
N GLU A 150 -8.61 -6.83 -23.38
CA GLU A 150 -9.92 -7.03 -24.01
C GLU A 150 -10.92 -5.91 -23.68
N GLU A 151 -11.00 -5.49 -22.41
CA GLU A 151 -11.91 -4.43 -21.99
C GLU A 151 -11.48 -3.04 -22.50
N TYR A 152 -10.17 -2.80 -22.57
CA TYR A 152 -9.66 -1.57 -23.17
C TYR A 152 -9.94 -1.52 -24.68
N GLU A 153 -9.75 -2.61 -25.41
CA GLU A 153 -10.02 -2.68 -26.85
C GLU A 153 -11.51 -2.48 -27.19
N LYS A 154 -12.41 -2.98 -26.34
CA LYS A 154 -13.86 -2.79 -26.50
C LYS A 154 -14.31 -1.35 -26.20
N SER A 155 -13.75 -0.73 -25.16
CA SER A 155 -14.25 0.56 -24.64
C SER A 155 -13.47 1.78 -25.13
N GLY A 156 -12.17 1.62 -25.38
CA GLY A 156 -11.23 2.72 -25.62
C GLY A 156 -10.95 3.62 -24.40
N ASP A 157 -11.51 3.32 -23.22
CA ASP A 157 -11.40 4.17 -22.03
C ASP A 157 -10.19 3.76 -21.17
N PRO A 158 -9.17 4.62 -21.01
CA PRO A 158 -8.03 4.34 -20.15
C PRO A 158 -8.38 4.12 -18.67
N GLN A 159 -9.55 4.58 -18.19
CA GLN A 159 -10.00 4.32 -16.81
C GLN A 159 -10.26 2.83 -16.57
N MET A 160 -10.68 2.09 -17.60
CA MET A 160 -10.92 0.64 -17.48
C MET A 160 -9.66 -0.13 -17.11
N ILE A 161 -8.48 0.37 -17.52
CA ILE A 161 -7.20 -0.24 -17.16
C ILE A 161 -7.03 -0.26 -15.63
N ASP A 162 -7.31 0.85 -14.96
CA ASP A 162 -7.19 0.94 -13.52
C ASP A 162 -8.28 0.10 -12.82
N ILE A 163 -9.53 0.18 -13.29
CA ILE A 163 -10.68 -0.50 -12.69
C ILE A 163 -10.50 -2.03 -12.73
N VAL A 164 -10.17 -2.59 -13.90
CA VAL A 164 -10.01 -4.04 -14.08
C VAL A 164 -8.82 -4.54 -13.27
N LEU A 165 -7.67 -3.87 -13.34
CA LEU A 165 -6.47 -4.30 -12.61
C LEU A 165 -6.61 -4.14 -11.09
N ASP A 166 -7.31 -3.12 -10.59
CA ASP A 166 -7.58 -3.00 -9.14
C ASP A 166 -8.50 -4.12 -8.66
N ARG A 167 -9.53 -4.48 -9.44
CA ARG A 167 -10.41 -5.61 -9.11
C ARG A 167 -9.63 -6.92 -9.03
N HIS A 168 -8.77 -7.18 -10.01
CA HIS A 168 -7.89 -8.35 -9.99
C HIS A 168 -6.89 -8.33 -8.84
N TYR A 169 -6.29 -7.16 -8.55
CA TYR A 169 -5.38 -6.98 -7.43
C TYR A 169 -6.03 -7.40 -6.11
N TYR A 170 -7.21 -6.87 -5.79
CA TYR A 170 -7.85 -7.17 -4.50
C TYR A 170 -8.37 -8.60 -4.43
N ARG A 171 -8.86 -9.18 -5.52
CA ARG A 171 -9.21 -10.61 -5.57
C ARG A 171 -8.00 -11.51 -5.33
N HIS A 172 -6.87 -11.19 -5.97
CA HIS A 172 -5.63 -11.91 -5.79
C HIS A 172 -5.11 -11.76 -4.35
N LEU A 173 -5.04 -10.53 -3.83
CA LEU A 173 -4.62 -10.25 -2.47
C LEU A 173 -5.47 -11.00 -1.45
N ARG A 174 -6.79 -11.03 -1.67
CA ARG A 174 -7.71 -11.75 -0.79
C ARG A 174 -7.47 -13.25 -0.80
N ALA A 175 -7.28 -13.83 -1.98
CA ALA A 175 -6.98 -15.25 -2.10
C ALA A 175 -5.64 -15.61 -1.42
N LEU A 176 -4.60 -14.79 -1.57
CA LEU A 176 -3.34 -15.01 -0.83
C LEU A 176 -3.53 -14.97 0.68
N ALA A 177 -4.34 -14.04 1.20
CA ALA A 177 -4.61 -13.95 2.63
C ALA A 177 -5.41 -15.17 3.12
N ASP A 178 -6.40 -15.62 2.35
CA ASP A 178 -7.20 -16.79 2.69
C ASP A 178 -6.36 -18.08 2.66
N GLU A 179 -5.45 -18.23 1.70
CA GLU A 179 -4.50 -19.36 1.61
C GLU A 179 -3.58 -19.51 2.84
N THR A 180 -3.43 -18.45 3.65
CA THR A 180 -2.59 -18.51 4.85
C THR A 180 -3.27 -19.12 6.08
N ASP A 181 -4.61 -19.15 6.09
CA ASP A 181 -5.44 -19.47 7.25
C ASP A 181 -5.11 -18.64 8.51
N ILE A 182 -4.56 -17.42 8.34
CA ILE A 182 -4.22 -16.51 9.45
C ILE A 182 -5.27 -15.41 9.57
N PRO A 183 -6.04 -15.37 10.69
CA PRO A 183 -7.09 -14.38 10.88
C PRO A 183 -6.62 -12.94 10.73
N MET A 184 -5.43 -12.61 11.24
CA MET A 184 -4.88 -11.25 11.15
C MET A 184 -4.65 -10.80 9.70
N PHE A 185 -4.17 -11.69 8.82
CA PHE A 185 -3.93 -11.35 7.40
C PHE A 185 -5.25 -11.20 6.65
N GLN A 186 -6.22 -12.08 6.92
CA GLN A 186 -7.56 -11.99 6.36
C GLN A 186 -8.28 -10.72 6.80
N GLU A 187 -8.18 -10.36 8.09
CA GLU A 187 -8.74 -9.12 8.65
C GLU A 187 -8.08 -7.89 8.02
N PHE A 188 -6.75 -7.88 7.93
CA PHE A 188 -6.00 -6.78 7.31
C PHE A 188 -6.45 -6.53 5.86
N VAL A 189 -6.59 -7.59 5.05
CA VAL A 189 -7.02 -7.45 3.64
C VAL A 189 -8.49 -7.05 3.53
N LYS A 190 -9.39 -7.62 4.34
CA LYS A 190 -10.81 -7.21 4.38
C LYS A 190 -10.96 -5.72 4.68
N ASN A 191 -10.28 -5.24 5.71
CA ASN A 191 -10.27 -3.82 6.07
C ASN A 191 -9.72 -2.96 4.93
N GLN A 192 -8.65 -3.41 4.24
CA GLN A 192 -8.10 -2.68 3.10
C GLN A 192 -9.11 -2.53 1.95
N VAL A 193 -9.89 -3.57 1.67
CA VAL A 193 -10.98 -3.53 0.69
C VAL A 193 -12.09 -2.58 1.15
N ASP A 194 -12.57 -2.72 2.38
CA ASP A 194 -13.68 -1.91 2.90
C ASP A 194 -13.32 -0.41 2.92
N PHE A 195 -12.14 -0.06 3.42
CA PHE A 195 -11.67 1.33 3.38
C PHE A 195 -11.52 1.87 1.96
N THR A 196 -11.07 1.03 1.02
CA THR A 196 -10.97 1.43 -0.39
C THR A 196 -12.35 1.67 -0.97
N ASN A 197 -13.31 0.79 -0.73
CA ASN A 197 -14.70 0.96 -1.16
C ASN A 197 -15.35 2.23 -0.57
N MET A 198 -15.13 2.51 0.72
CA MET A 198 -15.65 3.74 1.34
C MET A 198 -15.01 5.00 0.75
N LYS A 199 -13.70 4.99 0.49
CA LYS A 199 -13.04 6.09 -0.25
C LYS A 199 -13.61 6.24 -1.65
N THR A 200 -13.85 5.13 -2.35
CA THR A 200 -14.42 5.13 -3.69
C THR A 200 -15.83 5.69 -3.69
N LEU A 201 -16.70 5.28 -2.76
CA LEU A 201 -18.04 5.86 -2.55
C LEU A 201 -17.97 7.39 -2.41
N ILE A 202 -17.11 7.90 -1.52
CA ILE A 202 -16.97 9.35 -1.29
C ILE A 202 -16.46 10.06 -2.56
N ARG A 203 -15.51 9.47 -3.29
CA ARG A 203 -14.99 10.02 -4.55
C ARG A 203 -16.06 10.09 -5.63
N VAL A 204 -16.82 9.01 -5.81
CA VAL A 204 -17.91 8.93 -6.80
C VAL A 204 -18.99 9.97 -6.48
N LYS A 205 -19.39 10.09 -5.21
CA LYS A 205 -20.33 11.16 -4.76
C LYS A 205 -19.78 12.55 -5.08
N LYS A 206 -18.50 12.81 -4.81
CA LYS A 206 -17.88 14.11 -5.09
C LYS A 206 -17.81 14.43 -6.59
N MET A 207 -17.70 13.40 -7.43
CA MET A 207 -17.67 13.52 -8.88
C MET A 207 -19.07 13.58 -9.51
N ASP A 208 -20.13 13.51 -8.71
CA ASP A 208 -21.53 13.46 -9.17
C ASP A 208 -21.78 12.34 -10.19
N LYS A 209 -21.10 11.19 -10.01
CA LYS A 209 -21.25 10.01 -10.86
C LYS A 209 -22.35 9.09 -10.32
N GLU A 210 -23.02 8.40 -11.23
CA GLU A 210 -24.19 7.56 -10.92
C GLU A 210 -23.84 6.25 -10.20
N MET A 211 -24.87 5.65 -9.59
CA MET A 211 -24.80 4.35 -8.90
C MET A 211 -24.19 3.25 -9.77
N LYS A 212 -24.51 3.22 -11.08
CA LYS A 212 -23.96 2.25 -12.02
C LYS A 212 -22.43 2.33 -12.11
N PHE A 213 -21.87 3.54 -12.12
CA PHE A 213 -20.42 3.70 -12.11
C PHE A 213 -19.83 3.21 -10.78
N LEU A 214 -20.47 3.51 -9.64
CA LEU A 214 -20.03 2.99 -8.34
C LEU A 214 -19.99 1.46 -8.35
N GLU A 215 -21.03 0.82 -8.89
CA GLU A 215 -21.11 -0.63 -9.00
C GLU A 215 -19.90 -1.20 -9.75
N GLU A 216 -19.53 -0.61 -10.89
CA GLU A 216 -18.39 -1.06 -11.70
C GLU A 216 -17.04 -0.97 -10.97
N VAL A 217 -16.87 0.03 -10.09
CA VAL A 217 -15.60 0.29 -9.39
C VAL A 217 -15.52 -0.26 -7.98
N LEU A 218 -16.63 -0.74 -7.41
CA LEU A 218 -16.62 -1.40 -6.10
C LEU A 218 -15.87 -2.72 -6.17
N LEU A 219 -15.11 -2.99 -5.12
CA LEU A 219 -14.26 -4.16 -4.96
C LEU A 219 -14.97 -5.22 -4.11
N ASP A 220 -14.73 -6.48 -4.46
CA ASP A 220 -15.19 -7.64 -3.68
C ASP A 220 -14.16 -8.00 -2.59
N GLY A 221 -14.58 -8.81 -1.60
CA GLY A 221 -13.67 -9.44 -0.63
C GLY A 221 -13.46 -8.67 0.68
N GLY A 222 -14.21 -7.59 0.89
CA GLY A 222 -14.32 -6.88 2.16
C GLY A 222 -15.14 -7.65 3.22
N ALA A 223 -15.27 -7.09 4.42
CA ALA A 223 -16.18 -7.58 5.45
C ALA A 223 -17.58 -6.97 5.31
N ILE A 224 -17.68 -5.77 4.73
CA ILE A 224 -18.94 -5.08 4.52
C ILE A 224 -19.60 -5.59 3.25
N ASP A 225 -20.91 -5.85 3.34
CA ASP A 225 -21.73 -6.20 2.20
C ASP A 225 -21.65 -5.12 1.09
N ARG A 226 -21.41 -5.56 -0.15
CA ARG A 226 -21.20 -4.68 -1.29
C ARG A 226 -22.42 -3.82 -1.58
N ASP A 227 -23.62 -4.38 -1.46
CA ASP A 227 -24.87 -3.68 -1.75
C ASP A 227 -25.15 -2.63 -0.68
N LYS A 228 -24.79 -2.90 0.58
CA LYS A 228 -24.84 -1.90 1.65
C LYS A 228 -24.04 -0.63 1.30
N ILE A 229 -22.86 -0.76 0.69
CA ILE A 229 -22.05 0.38 0.23
C ILE A 229 -22.66 1.03 -1.01
N LEU A 230 -23.08 0.21 -1.99
CA LEU A 230 -23.65 0.69 -3.24
C LEU A 230 -24.88 1.56 -3.03
N TYR A 231 -25.82 1.12 -2.18
CA TYR A 231 -27.04 1.88 -1.87
C TYR A 231 -26.80 3.14 -1.04
N SER A 232 -25.59 3.32 -0.49
CA SER A 232 -25.21 4.55 0.23
C SER A 232 -24.79 5.70 -0.68
N ILE A 233 -24.78 5.52 -2.00
CA ILE A 233 -24.49 6.59 -2.97
C ILE A 233 -25.44 7.79 -2.82
N ASN A 234 -26.68 7.56 -2.40
CA ASN A 234 -27.69 8.62 -2.24
C ASN A 234 -27.77 9.17 -0.81
N ASP A 235 -27.08 8.55 0.15
CA ASP A 235 -27.09 9.00 1.55
C ASP A 235 -26.30 10.30 1.73
N THR A 236 -26.65 11.09 2.73
CA THR A 236 -25.78 12.19 3.21
C THR A 236 -24.53 11.61 3.88
N LEU A 237 -23.50 12.43 4.08
CA LEU A 237 -22.31 11.98 4.81
C LEU A 237 -22.65 11.52 6.24
N ASP A 238 -23.54 12.23 6.93
CA ASP A 238 -23.99 11.83 8.27
C ASP A 238 -24.80 10.51 8.22
N GLY A 239 -25.61 10.31 7.18
CA GLY A 239 -26.32 9.04 6.97
C GLY A 239 -25.38 7.85 6.73
N ILE A 240 -24.29 8.08 5.99
CA ILE A 240 -23.22 7.07 5.82
C ILE A 240 -22.60 6.76 7.19
N LEU A 241 -22.21 7.78 7.95
CA LEU A 241 -21.61 7.59 9.28
C LEU A 241 -22.47 6.74 10.20
N ASP A 242 -23.75 7.07 10.32
CA ASP A 242 -24.67 6.32 11.17
C ASP A 242 -24.86 4.88 10.69
N LYS A 243 -24.91 4.65 9.38
CA LYS A 243 -25.11 3.33 8.77
C LYS A 243 -23.91 2.39 8.98
N PHE A 244 -22.69 2.92 8.97
CA PHE A 244 -21.45 2.13 9.09
C PHE A 244 -20.82 2.19 10.48
N ARG A 245 -21.40 2.93 11.43
CA ARG A 245 -20.86 3.11 12.79
C ARG A 245 -20.58 1.81 13.55
N LYS A 246 -21.36 0.76 13.30
CA LYS A 246 -21.25 -0.54 13.98
C LYS A 246 -20.34 -1.54 13.25
N GLU A 247 -19.86 -1.21 12.06
CA GLU A 247 -18.89 -2.04 11.35
C GLU A 247 -17.52 -1.96 12.03
N ASP A 248 -16.65 -2.92 11.77
CA ASP A 248 -15.27 -2.96 12.30
C ASP A 248 -14.46 -1.70 11.93
N ILE A 249 -14.77 -1.10 10.77
CA ILE A 249 -14.17 0.15 10.31
C ILE A 249 -14.94 1.41 10.76
N GLY A 250 -16.01 1.30 11.54
CA GLY A 250 -16.93 2.39 11.82
C GLY A 250 -16.29 3.59 12.52
N LYS A 251 -15.48 3.34 13.55
CA LYS A 251 -14.72 4.39 14.27
C LYS A 251 -13.71 5.12 13.35
N PRO A 252 -12.75 4.43 12.71
CA PRO A 252 -11.78 5.10 11.81
C PRO A 252 -12.45 5.74 10.59
N LEU A 253 -13.56 5.17 10.08
CA LEU A 253 -14.36 5.81 9.03
C LEU A 253 -14.95 7.14 9.51
N THR A 254 -15.43 7.20 10.75
CA THR A 254 -15.98 8.41 11.35
C THR A 254 -14.92 9.50 11.45
N GLU A 255 -13.80 9.19 12.08
CA GLU A 255 -12.67 10.11 12.20
C GLU A 255 -12.19 10.59 10.81
N GLY A 256 -12.12 9.66 9.87
CA GLY A 256 -11.74 9.91 8.47
C GLY A 256 -12.64 10.89 7.74
N LEU A 257 -13.95 10.68 7.82
CA LEU A 257 -14.96 11.53 7.19
C LEU A 257 -15.06 12.89 7.86
N GLU A 258 -14.91 12.98 9.19
CA GLU A 258 -14.84 14.26 9.89
C GLU A 258 -13.62 15.07 9.48
N ALA A 259 -12.44 14.42 9.38
CA ALA A 259 -11.23 15.05 8.86
C ALA A 259 -11.42 15.55 7.43
N PHE A 260 -12.00 14.71 6.55
CA PHE A 260 -12.33 15.09 5.18
C PHE A 260 -13.32 16.26 5.12
N ARG A 261 -14.35 16.29 5.98
CA ARG A 261 -15.32 17.41 6.03
C ARG A 261 -14.66 18.73 6.40
N ARG A 262 -13.67 18.69 7.32
CA ARG A 262 -12.95 19.88 7.78
C ARG A 262 -11.98 20.43 6.73
N THR A 263 -11.30 19.57 5.98
CA THR A 263 -10.19 20.00 5.11
C THR A 263 -10.49 19.90 3.62
N GLY A 264 -11.50 19.12 3.23
CA GLY A 264 -11.79 18.75 1.84
C GLY A 264 -10.76 17.81 1.21
N ARG A 265 -9.76 17.34 1.99
CA ARG A 265 -8.62 16.55 1.51
C ARG A 265 -8.81 15.07 1.84
N LEU A 266 -8.88 14.22 0.83
CA LEU A 266 -8.94 12.76 1.03
C LEU A 266 -7.65 12.20 1.65
N SER A 267 -6.52 12.89 1.50
CA SER A 267 -5.24 12.48 2.10
C SER A 267 -5.30 12.40 3.63
N ASP A 268 -6.16 13.19 4.26
CA ASP A 268 -6.34 13.20 5.72
C ASP A 268 -7.13 11.95 6.16
N PHE A 269 -8.10 11.52 5.34
CA PHE A 269 -8.77 10.24 5.53
C PHE A 269 -7.81 9.06 5.30
N GLU A 270 -6.97 9.12 4.26
CA GLU A 270 -5.97 8.08 3.99
C GLU A 270 -4.97 7.90 5.14
N LYS A 271 -4.59 8.98 5.82
CA LYS A 271 -3.75 8.91 7.02
C LYS A 271 -4.42 8.09 8.13
N ILE A 272 -5.71 8.29 8.38
CA ILE A 272 -6.45 7.55 9.40
C ILE A 272 -6.60 6.08 9.03
N ILE A 273 -6.80 5.78 7.74
CA ILE A 273 -6.81 4.40 7.24
C ILE A 273 -5.45 3.73 7.44
N ASP A 274 -4.35 4.40 7.05
CA ASP A 274 -2.99 3.88 7.24
C ASP A 274 -2.74 3.57 8.73
N ASN A 275 -3.15 4.46 9.63
CA ASN A 275 -3.04 4.27 11.08
C ASN A 275 -3.84 3.06 11.57
N ARG A 276 -5.09 2.91 11.12
CA ARG A 276 -5.93 1.76 11.49
C ARG A 276 -5.34 0.43 11.02
N LEU A 277 -4.79 0.39 9.80
CA LEU A 277 -4.11 -0.81 9.30
C LEU A 277 -2.86 -1.16 10.13
N MET A 278 -2.20 -0.15 10.71
CA MET A 278 -1.12 -0.38 11.69
C MET A 278 -1.65 -0.91 13.03
N GLU A 279 -2.80 -0.44 13.52
CA GLU A 279 -3.42 -0.93 14.76
C GLU A 279 -3.80 -2.43 14.68
N ILE A 280 -4.30 -2.89 13.53
CA ILE A 280 -4.62 -4.32 13.30
C ILE A 280 -3.39 -5.21 13.54
N ASN A 281 -2.19 -4.67 13.31
CA ASN A 281 -0.93 -5.36 13.51
C ASN A 281 -0.45 -5.35 14.97
N GLU A 282 -0.96 -4.51 15.86
CA GLU A 282 -0.46 -4.38 17.24
C GLU A 282 -0.46 -5.68 18.05
N PRO A 283 -1.50 -6.53 17.99
CA PRO A 283 -1.52 -7.79 18.74
C PRO A 283 -0.36 -8.74 18.36
N SER A 284 0.21 -8.61 17.16
CA SER A 284 1.29 -9.47 16.68
C SER A 284 2.56 -9.35 17.52
N ARG A 285 2.80 -8.22 18.21
CA ARG A 285 3.96 -8.00 19.08
C ARG A 285 4.13 -9.07 20.15
N ASN A 286 3.00 -9.59 20.62
CA ASN A 286 2.94 -10.59 21.68
C ASN A 286 3.06 -12.03 21.14
N ILE A 287 3.03 -12.22 19.83
CA ILE A 287 3.18 -13.53 19.20
C ILE A 287 4.66 -13.93 19.21
N VAL A 288 4.92 -15.14 19.70
CA VAL A 288 6.27 -15.74 19.76
C VAL A 288 6.47 -16.76 18.62
N PHE A 289 5.38 -17.40 18.19
CA PHE A 289 5.37 -18.42 17.14
C PHE A 289 4.36 -18.05 16.07
N GLY A 290 4.85 -17.69 14.89
CA GLY A 290 4.03 -17.38 13.73
C GLY A 290 4.62 -16.27 12.85
N PRO A 291 4.05 -16.09 11.65
CA PRO A 291 4.51 -15.10 10.69
C PRO A 291 4.07 -13.66 10.99
N GLU A 292 3.09 -13.47 11.88
CA GLU A 292 2.46 -12.17 12.14
C GLU A 292 3.46 -11.07 12.54
N PRO A 293 4.43 -11.31 13.45
CA PRO A 293 5.43 -10.28 13.79
C PRO A 293 6.28 -9.85 12.58
N LEU A 294 6.57 -10.78 11.66
CA LEU A 294 7.35 -10.47 10.47
C LEU A 294 6.55 -9.61 9.49
N PHE A 295 5.28 -9.94 9.29
CA PHE A 295 4.37 -9.12 8.49
C PHE A 295 4.25 -7.71 9.07
N SER A 296 4.01 -7.59 10.37
CA SER A 296 3.87 -6.31 11.05
C SER A 296 5.16 -5.47 10.97
N TYR A 297 6.32 -6.08 11.12
CA TYR A 297 7.60 -5.40 10.91
C TYR A 297 7.79 -4.92 9.47
N LEU A 298 7.49 -5.77 8.47
CA LEU A 298 7.60 -5.39 7.07
C LEU A 298 6.64 -4.24 6.73
N HIS A 299 5.40 -4.30 7.20
CA HIS A 299 4.42 -3.22 7.05
C HIS A 299 4.87 -1.92 7.75
N ALA A 300 5.46 -2.02 8.95
CA ALA A 300 6.03 -0.89 9.66
C ALA A 300 7.19 -0.25 8.89
N LYS A 301 8.07 -1.05 8.26
CA LYS A 301 9.14 -0.54 7.39
C LYS A 301 8.60 0.18 6.16
N GLU A 302 7.53 -0.31 5.54
CA GLU A 302 6.88 0.41 4.44
C GLU A 302 6.30 1.76 4.89
N ALA A 303 5.67 1.81 6.07
CA ALA A 303 5.13 3.04 6.65
C ALA A 303 6.25 4.05 6.99
N GLU A 304 7.36 3.57 7.56
CA GLU A 304 8.56 4.36 7.83
C GLU A 304 9.14 4.98 6.54
N ILE A 305 9.29 4.18 5.49
CA ILE A 305 9.78 4.66 4.18
C ILE A 305 8.82 5.67 3.57
N LYS A 306 7.50 5.47 3.70
CA LYS A 306 6.48 6.43 3.27
C LYS A 306 6.60 7.75 4.05
N ALA A 307 6.83 7.70 5.36
CA ALA A 307 7.05 8.89 6.19
C ALA A 307 8.31 9.66 5.77
N LEU A 308 9.42 8.95 5.55
CA LEU A 308 10.66 9.56 5.03
C LEU A 308 10.44 10.22 3.67
N ARG A 309 9.73 9.55 2.75
CA ARG A 309 9.39 10.12 1.43
C ARG A 309 8.58 11.42 1.58
N ILE A 310 7.60 11.46 2.49
CA ILE A 310 6.82 12.67 2.77
C ILE A 310 7.72 13.80 3.28
N ILE A 311 8.64 13.51 4.21
CA ILE A 311 9.58 14.51 4.74
C ILE A 311 10.46 15.04 3.61
N MET A 312 11.10 14.16 2.83
CA MET A 312 12.00 14.56 1.75
C MET A 312 11.30 15.42 0.69
N ILE A 313 10.14 14.99 0.18
CA ILE A 313 9.36 15.77 -0.77
C ILE A 313 8.97 17.12 -0.18
N SER A 314 8.58 17.15 1.10
CA SER A 314 8.18 18.39 1.75
C SER A 314 9.35 19.36 1.92
N LYS A 315 10.57 18.86 2.19
CA LYS A 315 11.79 19.68 2.26
C LYS A 315 12.18 20.23 0.89
N ILE A 316 12.10 19.43 -0.17
CA ILE A 316 12.29 19.89 -1.56
C ILE A 316 11.33 21.04 -1.88
N ASN A 317 10.07 20.92 -1.46
CA ASN A 317 9.02 21.92 -1.68
C ASN A 317 9.00 23.04 -0.62
N LYS A 318 9.98 23.09 0.29
CA LYS A 318 10.12 24.12 1.34
C LYS A 318 8.87 24.31 2.20
N LEU A 319 8.17 23.22 2.51
CA LEU A 319 7.00 23.26 3.39
C LEU A 319 7.42 23.48 4.85
N SER A 320 6.59 24.18 5.62
CA SER A 320 6.86 24.42 7.04
C SER A 320 6.76 23.12 7.86
N PRO A 321 7.50 23.00 8.97
CA PRO A 321 7.44 21.83 9.85
C PRO A 321 6.01 21.44 10.28
N GLU A 322 5.14 22.42 10.54
CA GLU A 322 3.74 22.20 10.92
C GLU A 322 2.97 21.47 9.82
N VAL A 323 3.12 21.91 8.57
CA VAL A 323 2.48 21.26 7.41
C VAL A 323 2.99 19.85 7.21
N ILE A 324 4.28 19.60 7.49
CA ILE A 324 4.85 18.25 7.40
C ILE A 324 4.25 17.33 8.46
N ARG A 325 4.18 17.78 9.73
CA ARG A 325 3.58 17.00 10.84
C ARG A 325 2.14 16.59 10.55
N GLU A 326 1.34 17.49 9.99
CA GLU A 326 -0.05 17.18 9.63
C GLU A 326 -0.14 15.98 8.68
N ARG A 327 0.82 15.86 7.76
CA ARG A 327 0.88 14.81 6.73
C ARG A 327 1.50 13.50 7.22
N LEU A 328 2.23 13.50 8.33
CA LEU A 328 2.86 12.28 8.85
C LEU A 328 1.82 11.33 9.44
N ARG A 329 1.96 10.04 9.14
CA ARG A 329 1.18 8.95 9.73
C ARG A 329 1.76 8.58 11.10
N ASP A 330 0.98 7.87 11.91
CA ASP A 330 1.53 7.23 13.10
C ASP A 330 2.50 6.12 12.69
N LEU A 331 3.54 5.95 13.50
CA LEU A 331 4.53 4.91 13.32
C LEU A 331 4.24 3.74 14.24
N TYR A 332 4.83 2.60 13.91
CA TYR A 332 4.78 1.41 14.74
C TYR A 332 5.49 1.63 16.10
N VAL A 333 6.60 2.38 16.18
CA VAL A 333 7.41 2.50 17.43
C VAL A 333 7.40 3.90 18.02
#